data_AF-A0A1X1BPD9-F1
#
_entry.id   AF-A0A1X1BPD9-F1
#
_cell.length_a   1.000
_cell.length_b   1.000
_cell.length_c   1.000
_cell.angle_alpha   90.00
_cell.angle_beta   90.00
_cell.angle_gamma   90.00
#
_symmetry.space_group_name_H-M   'P 1'
#
loop_
_entity.id
_entity.type
_entity.pdbx_description
1 polymer ?
#
loop_
_entity_poly.entity_id
_entity_poly.type
_entity_poly.pdbx_seq_one_letter_code
_entity_poly.pdbx_strand_id
1 'polypeptide(L)'
;MTMKIFKSYRNCPVLRDRIVVSTGPFGYSIAATCLGFATLATILYGCIWAVEGAVLDEEFGFEMPLAIKLTSLISTLFLFSVLFKSVNMAYMLSASFYSYTLLHTMLLAGVMDYHDTSVEDTKELYRLLFYEPSTVSYYIFLTLSIVRLVVTFPLAYYVLILATIRVNGGTGWECKPALELEKENMDTNLDELKKRKDWVNTVVSKKMREVAFESPR
;
A
#
# COMPACT_ATOMS: atom_id res chain seq x y z
N MET A 1 46.01 -4.24 -11.50
CA MET A 1 45.26 -5.28 -10.76
C MET A 1 43.89 -4.68 -10.43
N THR A 2 42.88 -4.96 -11.24
CA THR A 2 41.56 -4.29 -11.20
C THR A 2 40.68 -4.93 -10.13
N MET A 3 40.34 -4.17 -9.09
CA MET A 3 39.34 -4.54 -8.07
C MET A 3 37.95 -4.67 -8.73
N LYS A 4 37.60 -5.88 -9.17
CA LYS A 4 36.22 -6.28 -9.48
C LYS A 4 35.46 -6.48 -8.18
N ILE A 5 35.10 -5.40 -7.48
CA ILE A 5 34.26 -5.46 -6.26
C ILE A 5 32.77 -5.20 -6.56
N PHE A 6 32.44 -4.74 -7.77
CA PHE A 6 31.03 -4.66 -8.18
C PHE A 6 30.55 -6.03 -8.65
N LYS A 7 29.91 -6.79 -7.73
CA LYS A 7 29.04 -7.91 -8.10
C LYS A 7 28.06 -7.39 -9.16
N SER A 8 27.99 -8.07 -10.32
CA SER A 8 26.99 -7.81 -11.34
C SER A 8 25.60 -7.69 -10.71
N TYR A 9 24.81 -6.70 -11.13
CA TYR A 9 23.44 -6.41 -10.67
C TYR A 9 22.53 -7.66 -10.66
N ARG A 10 22.83 -8.69 -11.48
CA ARG A 10 22.11 -9.98 -11.48
C ARG A 10 22.31 -10.83 -10.22
N ASN A 11 23.37 -10.59 -9.46
CA ASN A 11 23.74 -11.40 -8.27
C ASN A 11 23.34 -10.77 -6.94
N CYS A 12 22.67 -9.62 -6.95
CA CYS A 12 22.13 -8.98 -5.75
C CYS A 12 20.60 -9.13 -5.75
N PRO A 13 20.01 -9.96 -4.86
CA PRO A 13 18.57 -10.22 -4.87
C PRO A 13 17.75 -8.93 -4.74
N VAL A 14 18.20 -7.99 -3.90
CA VAL A 14 17.56 -6.68 -3.69
C VAL A 14 17.52 -5.83 -4.96
N LEU A 15 18.58 -5.85 -5.78
CA LEU A 15 18.61 -5.11 -7.05
C LEU A 15 17.81 -5.84 -8.13
N ARG A 16 17.80 -7.18 -8.10
CA ARG A 16 17.02 -8.00 -9.04
C ARG A 16 15.52 -7.75 -8.89
N ASP A 17 14.98 -7.71 -7.67
CA ASP A 17 13.55 -7.48 -7.46
C ASP A 17 13.12 -6.06 -7.87
N ARG A 18 13.99 -5.07 -7.69
CA ARG A 18 13.78 -3.67 -8.15
C ARG A 18 13.80 -3.51 -9.68
N ILE A 19 14.40 -4.46 -10.40
CA ILE A 19 14.44 -4.48 -11.88
C ILE A 19 13.17 -5.09 -12.46
N VAL A 20 12.63 -6.13 -11.81
CA VAL A 20 11.57 -6.98 -12.38
C VAL A 20 10.19 -6.37 -12.22
N VAL A 21 9.94 -5.62 -11.14
CA VAL A 21 8.60 -5.09 -10.86
C VAL A 21 8.43 -3.68 -11.43
N SER A 22 7.94 -3.62 -12.67
CA SER A 22 7.59 -2.37 -13.36
C SER A 22 6.08 -2.21 -13.59
N THR A 23 5.34 -3.32 -13.61
CA THR A 23 3.89 -3.39 -13.85
C THR A 23 3.21 -4.30 -12.83
N GLY A 24 1.94 -4.03 -12.57
CA GLY A 24 1.05 -4.93 -11.85
C GLY A 24 0.53 -6.06 -12.73
N PRO A 25 -0.48 -6.81 -12.26
CA PRO A 25 -1.07 -7.91 -13.01
C PRO A 25 -1.66 -7.38 -14.32
N PHE A 26 -1.60 -8.21 -15.36
CA PHE A 26 -2.07 -7.88 -16.72
C PHE A 26 -1.36 -6.68 -17.38
N GLY A 27 -0.20 -6.26 -16.87
CA GLY A 27 0.60 -5.17 -17.45
C GLY A 27 0.10 -3.76 -17.08
N TYR A 28 -0.86 -3.64 -16.16
CA TYR A 28 -1.29 -2.34 -15.66
C TYR A 28 -0.19 -1.63 -14.89
N SER A 29 -0.27 -0.30 -14.82
CA SER A 29 0.63 0.47 -13.97
C SER A 29 0.43 0.09 -12.50
N ILE A 30 1.48 0.24 -11.68
CA ILE A 30 1.41 -0.06 -10.25
C ILE A 30 0.36 0.83 -9.57
N ALA A 31 0.29 2.11 -9.95
CA ALA A 31 -0.73 3.03 -9.44
C ALA A 31 -2.15 2.60 -9.81
N ALA A 32 -2.40 2.19 -11.06
CA ALA A 32 -3.71 1.70 -11.50
C ALA A 32 -4.09 0.38 -10.79
N THR A 33 -3.12 -0.49 -10.56
CA THR A 33 -3.30 -1.75 -9.82
C THR A 33 -3.74 -1.47 -8.39
N CYS A 34 -3.04 -0.57 -7.69
CA CYS A 34 -3.46 -0.17 -6.35
C CYS A 34 -4.86 0.46 -6.33
N LEU A 35 -5.17 1.30 -7.33
CA LEU A 35 -6.49 1.91 -7.45
C LEU A 35 -7.58 0.86 -7.65
N GLY A 36 -7.34 -0.15 -8.49
CA GLY A 36 -8.26 -1.26 -8.71
C GLY A 36 -8.56 -2.02 -7.43
N PHE A 37 -7.52 -2.38 -6.67
CA PHE A 37 -7.70 -3.04 -5.37
C PHE A 37 -8.39 -2.17 -4.33
N ALA A 38 -8.08 -0.87 -4.25
CA ALA A 38 -8.77 0.06 -3.36
C ALA A 38 -10.27 0.18 -3.68
N THR A 39 -10.59 0.22 -4.99
CA THR A 39 -11.98 0.26 -5.46
C THR A 39 -12.71 -1.02 -5.11
N LEU A 40 -12.09 -2.18 -5.35
CA LEU A 40 -12.64 -3.49 -4.99
C LEU A 40 -12.90 -3.60 -3.47
N ALA A 41 -11.94 -3.18 -2.64
CA ALA A 41 -12.09 -3.18 -1.18
C ALA A 41 -13.24 -2.26 -0.71
N THR A 42 -13.49 -1.17 -1.42
CA THR A 42 -14.60 -0.23 -1.13
C THR A 42 -15.95 -0.81 -1.53
N ILE A 43 -16.03 -1.50 -2.68
CA ILE A 43 -17.24 -2.22 -3.09
C ILE A 43 -17.58 -3.31 -2.07
N LEU A 44 -16.58 -4.12 -1.67
CA LEU A 44 -16.75 -5.15 -0.65
C LEU A 44 -17.20 -4.56 0.69
N TYR A 45 -16.66 -3.42 1.10
CA TYR A 45 -17.14 -2.71 2.28
C TYR A 45 -18.61 -2.32 2.18
N GLY A 46 -19.05 -1.77 1.04
CA GLY A 46 -20.46 -1.42 0.82
C GLY A 46 -21.38 -2.64 0.90
N CYS A 47 -20.95 -3.78 0.34
CA CYS A 47 -21.69 -5.04 0.46
C CYS A 47 -21.77 -5.54 1.91
N ILE A 48 -20.67 -5.50 2.66
CA ILE A 48 -20.65 -5.88 4.08
C ILE A 48 -21.61 -4.99 4.87
N TRP A 49 -21.52 -3.67 4.71
CA TRP A 49 -22.37 -2.71 5.42
C TRP A 49 -23.87 -2.97 5.20
N ALA A 50 -24.26 -3.33 3.98
CA ALA A 50 -25.66 -3.58 3.65
C ALA A 50 -26.23 -4.85 4.31
N VAL A 51 -25.38 -5.83 4.60
CA VAL A 51 -25.78 -7.14 5.15
C VAL A 51 -25.55 -7.21 6.67
N GLU A 52 -24.55 -6.51 7.16
CA GLU A 52 -24.08 -6.53 8.56
C GLU A 52 -25.19 -6.21 9.56
N GLY A 53 -25.98 -5.16 9.35
CA GLY A 53 -27.04 -4.78 10.30
C GLY A 53 -28.07 -5.87 10.49
N ALA A 54 -28.56 -6.46 9.39
CA ALA A 54 -29.52 -7.55 9.44
C ALA A 54 -28.94 -8.81 10.10
N VAL A 55 -27.70 -9.18 9.76
CA VAL A 55 -27.06 -10.37 10.32
C VAL A 55 -26.75 -10.21 11.81
N LEU A 56 -26.22 -9.06 12.22
CA LEU A 56 -25.83 -8.85 13.61
C LEU A 56 -27.04 -8.68 14.52
N ASP A 57 -28.10 -8.03 14.05
CA ASP A 57 -29.34 -7.89 14.82
C ASP A 57 -30.07 -9.25 14.95
N GLU A 58 -30.06 -10.07 13.91
CA GLU A 58 -30.70 -11.40 13.91
C GLU A 58 -29.92 -12.43 14.75
N GLU A 59 -28.58 -12.45 14.67
CA GLU A 59 -27.74 -13.44 15.37
C GLU A 59 -27.30 -13.01 16.78
N PHE A 60 -27.16 -11.70 17.03
CA PHE A 60 -26.58 -11.18 18.28
C PHE A 60 -27.55 -10.23 19.03
N GLY A 61 -28.63 -9.77 18.40
CA GLY A 61 -29.57 -8.81 18.99
C GLY A 61 -29.02 -7.39 19.15
N PHE A 62 -27.88 -7.09 18.52
CA PHE A 62 -27.30 -5.76 18.50
C PHE A 62 -26.52 -5.51 17.21
N GLU A 63 -26.65 -4.29 16.67
CA GLU A 63 -25.80 -3.85 15.56
C GLU A 63 -24.39 -3.45 16.03
N MET A 64 -23.42 -3.52 15.11
CA MET A 64 -22.08 -3.00 15.40
C MET A 64 -22.12 -1.48 15.69
N PRO A 65 -21.39 -0.99 16.71
CA PRO A 65 -21.33 0.41 17.05
C PRO A 65 -20.98 1.31 15.85
N LEU A 66 -21.74 2.39 15.68
CA LEU A 66 -21.58 3.34 14.57
C LEU A 66 -20.17 3.94 14.49
N ALA A 67 -19.48 4.09 15.64
CA ALA A 67 -18.10 4.54 15.69
C ALA A 67 -17.12 3.57 15.00
N ILE A 68 -17.30 2.25 15.16
CA ILE A 68 -16.46 1.23 14.52
C ILE A 68 -16.71 1.21 13.01
N LYS A 69 -17.99 1.25 12.64
CA LYS A 69 -18.50 1.43 11.28
C LYS A 69 -17.85 2.63 10.58
N LEU A 70 -17.90 3.83 11.17
CA LEU A 70 -17.25 5.03 10.63
C LEU A 70 -15.72 4.90 10.55
N THR A 71 -15.09 4.27 11.53
CA THR A 71 -13.64 4.05 11.51
C THR A 71 -13.22 3.10 10.37
N SER A 72 -14.03 2.07 10.09
CA SER A 72 -13.86 1.18 8.95
C SER A 72 -14.07 1.93 7.61
N LEU A 73 -15.04 2.84 7.53
CA LEU A 73 -15.21 3.70 6.36
C LEU A 73 -13.99 4.60 6.12
N ILE A 74 -13.56 5.32 7.15
CA ILE A 74 -12.43 6.27 7.06
C ILE A 74 -11.16 5.54 6.62
N SER A 75 -10.87 4.39 7.23
CA SER A 75 -9.71 3.57 6.84
C SER A 75 -9.80 3.05 5.40
N THR A 76 -11.01 2.72 4.93
CA THR A 76 -11.24 2.31 3.53
C THR A 76 -11.03 3.47 2.55
N LEU A 77 -11.54 4.66 2.88
CA LEU A 77 -11.32 5.87 2.07
C LEU A 77 -9.85 6.28 2.04
N PHE A 78 -9.11 6.03 3.13
CA PHE A 78 -7.68 6.31 3.21
C PHE A 78 -6.86 5.53 2.17
N LEU A 79 -7.36 4.38 1.68
CA LEU A 79 -6.74 3.60 0.60
C LEU A 79 -6.55 4.43 -0.69
N PHE A 80 -7.43 5.40 -0.94
CA PHE A 80 -7.33 6.30 -2.09
C PHE A 80 -6.24 7.36 -1.97
N SER A 81 -5.58 7.49 -0.81
CA SER A 81 -4.39 8.34 -0.69
C SER A 81 -3.23 7.88 -1.59
N VAL A 82 -3.33 6.67 -2.15
CA VAL A 82 -2.50 6.20 -3.27
C VAL A 82 -2.49 7.15 -4.47
N LEU A 83 -3.51 8.00 -4.65
CA LEU A 83 -3.56 8.99 -5.72
C LEU A 83 -2.60 10.17 -5.50
N PHE A 84 -2.23 10.48 -4.25
CA PHE A 84 -1.32 11.58 -3.98
C PHE A 84 0.12 11.22 -4.35
N LYS A 85 0.81 12.09 -5.10
CA LYS A 85 2.23 11.94 -5.47
C LYS A 85 3.16 12.25 -4.29
N SER A 86 2.91 11.68 -3.12
CA SER A 86 3.73 11.86 -1.92
C SER A 86 4.22 10.52 -1.40
N VAL A 87 5.49 10.47 -1.03
CA VAL A 87 6.12 9.31 -0.40
C VAL A 87 5.53 9.07 1.00
N ASN A 88 5.29 10.17 1.75
CA ASN A 88 4.73 10.09 3.11
C ASN A 88 3.34 9.47 3.12
N MET A 89 2.54 9.71 2.08
CA MET A 89 1.22 9.10 1.94
C MET A 89 1.31 7.58 1.78
N ALA A 90 2.33 7.06 1.09
CA ALA A 90 2.51 5.62 0.95
C ALA A 90 2.93 4.93 2.27
N TYR A 91 3.74 5.59 3.10
CA TYR A 91 4.09 5.09 4.44
C TYR A 91 2.90 5.14 5.39
N MET A 92 2.14 6.24 5.39
CA MET A 92 0.91 6.33 6.18
C MET A 92 -0.11 5.28 5.74
N LEU A 93 -0.21 4.99 4.44
CA LEU A 93 -1.07 3.92 3.93
C LEU A 93 -0.66 2.55 4.47
N SER A 94 0.65 2.28 4.52
CA SER A 94 1.19 1.01 5.02
C SER A 94 0.93 0.84 6.52
N ALA A 95 1.06 1.92 7.31
CA ALA A 95 0.73 1.90 8.73
C ALA A 95 -0.79 1.75 8.96
N SER A 96 -1.61 2.47 8.19
CA SER A 96 -3.07 2.37 8.23
C SER A 96 -3.54 0.97 7.86
N PHE A 97 -2.91 0.35 6.86
CA PHE A 97 -3.15 -1.03 6.47
C PHE A 97 -2.94 -2.01 7.62
N TYR A 98 -1.80 -1.92 8.30
CA TYR A 98 -1.46 -2.81 9.40
C TYR A 98 -2.47 -2.69 10.55
N SER A 99 -2.80 -1.46 10.95
CA SER A 99 -3.82 -1.20 11.98
C SER A 99 -5.20 -1.70 11.56
N TYR A 100 -5.57 -1.52 10.29
CA TYR A 100 -6.82 -2.01 9.72
C TYR A 100 -6.91 -3.54 9.79
N THR A 101 -5.86 -4.26 9.37
CA THR A 101 -5.81 -5.73 9.40
C THR A 101 -5.91 -6.25 10.83
N LEU A 102 -5.18 -5.68 11.78
CA LEU A 102 -5.27 -6.08 13.19
C LEU A 102 -6.68 -5.89 13.76
N LEU A 103 -7.28 -4.73 13.51
CA LEU A 103 -8.62 -4.42 14.04
C LEU A 103 -9.70 -5.32 13.42
N HIS A 104 -9.66 -5.55 12.11
CA HIS A 104 -10.65 -6.40 11.44
C HIS A 104 -10.47 -7.88 11.76
N THR A 105 -9.24 -8.35 11.96
CA THR A 105 -9.00 -9.75 12.36
C THR A 105 -9.45 -10.01 13.79
N MET A 106 -9.20 -9.09 14.73
CA MET A 106 -9.73 -9.17 16.10
C MET A 106 -11.25 -9.17 16.12
N LEU A 107 -11.87 -8.28 15.34
CA LEU A 107 -13.33 -8.21 15.26
C LEU A 107 -13.93 -9.49 14.67
N LEU A 108 -13.38 -9.98 13.55
CA LEU A 108 -13.86 -11.21 12.91
C LEU A 108 -13.68 -12.41 13.85
N ALA A 109 -12.55 -12.52 14.56
CA ALA A 109 -12.32 -13.56 15.54
C ALA A 109 -13.34 -13.51 16.69
N GLY A 110 -13.66 -12.32 17.20
CA GLY A 110 -14.68 -12.16 18.24
C GLY A 110 -16.09 -12.55 17.77
N VAL A 111 -16.44 -12.23 16.53
CA VAL A 111 -17.73 -12.62 15.93
C VAL A 111 -17.82 -14.14 15.71
N MET A 112 -16.70 -14.77 15.32
CA MET A 112 -16.63 -16.24 15.18
C MET A 112 -16.74 -16.95 16.54
N ASP A 113 -15.96 -16.51 17.52
CA ASP A 113 -15.92 -17.10 18.86
C ASP A 113 -17.29 -17.00 19.57
N TYR A 114 -17.95 -15.85 19.46
CA TYR A 114 -19.29 -15.68 20.00
C TYR A 114 -20.33 -16.55 19.29
N HIS A 115 -20.28 -16.64 17.95
CA HIS A 115 -21.19 -17.51 17.21
C HIS A 115 -21.01 -18.99 17.62
N ASP A 116 -19.77 -19.47 17.71
CA ASP A 116 -19.48 -20.84 18.12
C ASP A 116 -19.96 -21.14 19.55
N THR A 117 -19.83 -20.17 20.47
CA THR A 117 -20.33 -20.26 21.84
C THR A 117 -21.86 -20.28 21.90
N SER A 118 -22.53 -19.38 21.17
CA SER A 118 -24.00 -19.32 21.10
C SER A 118 -24.61 -20.57 20.48
N VAL A 119 -23.96 -21.15 19.46
CA VAL A 119 -24.36 -22.44 18.87
C VAL A 119 -24.14 -23.57 19.87
N GLU A 120 -23.07 -23.53 20.66
CA GLU A 120 -22.78 -24.53 21.70
C GLU A 120 -23.83 -24.57 22.82
N ASP A 121 -24.24 -23.41 23.31
CA ASP A 121 -25.25 -23.30 24.37
C ASP A 121 -26.65 -23.73 23.90
N THR A 122 -26.89 -23.76 22.58
CA THR A 122 -28.19 -24.10 21.98
C THR A 122 -28.25 -25.51 21.36
N LYS A 123 -27.15 -26.29 21.44
CA LYS A 123 -26.94 -27.61 20.77
C LYS A 123 -28.04 -28.65 20.97
N GLU A 124 -28.79 -28.67 22.08
CA GLU A 124 -29.87 -29.63 22.29
C GLU A 124 -31.20 -29.24 21.60
N LEU A 125 -31.49 -27.95 21.46
CA LEU A 125 -32.72 -27.45 20.81
C LEU A 125 -32.54 -27.29 19.29
N TYR A 126 -31.37 -26.82 18.85
CA TYR A 126 -31.07 -26.48 17.45
C TYR A 126 -30.99 -27.70 16.52
N ARG A 127 -30.46 -28.82 17.01
CA ARG A 127 -30.24 -30.03 16.21
C ARG A 127 -31.54 -30.74 15.81
N LEU A 128 -32.66 -30.41 16.45
CA LEU A 128 -33.97 -31.02 16.25
C LEU A 128 -34.91 -30.19 15.37
N LEU A 129 -34.65 -28.90 15.16
CA LEU A 129 -35.71 -27.99 14.70
C LEU A 129 -35.45 -27.27 13.37
N PHE A 130 -34.28 -26.68 13.06
CA PHE A 130 -34.19 -25.87 11.84
C PHE A 130 -32.81 -25.80 11.17
N TYR A 131 -32.86 -25.82 9.84
CA TYR A 131 -31.88 -25.17 8.97
C TYR A 131 -32.31 -23.70 8.89
N GLU A 132 -31.71 -22.84 9.71
CA GLU A 132 -32.20 -21.46 9.86
C GLU A 132 -31.60 -20.56 8.75
N PRO A 133 -32.43 -19.75 8.04
CA PRO A 133 -31.94 -18.86 6.98
C PRO A 133 -30.89 -17.85 7.45
N SER A 134 -30.91 -17.49 8.74
CA SER A 134 -29.96 -16.56 9.38
C SER A 134 -28.52 -17.05 9.28
N THR A 135 -28.30 -18.37 9.38
CA THR A 135 -26.97 -18.99 9.29
C THR A 135 -26.34 -18.81 7.91
N VAL A 136 -27.17 -18.80 6.83
CA VAL A 136 -26.67 -18.54 5.47
C VAL A 136 -26.18 -17.10 5.33
N SER A 137 -26.93 -16.14 5.88
CA SER A 137 -26.57 -14.72 5.88
C SER A 137 -25.31 -14.47 6.72
N TYR A 138 -25.15 -15.17 7.85
CA TYR A 138 -23.92 -15.17 8.65
C TYR A 138 -22.69 -15.64 7.85
N TYR A 139 -22.79 -16.79 7.17
CA TYR A 139 -21.66 -17.28 6.36
C TYR A 139 -21.35 -16.38 5.16
N ILE A 140 -22.35 -15.72 4.57
CA ILE A 140 -22.14 -14.71 3.52
C ILE A 140 -21.37 -13.51 4.09
N PHE A 141 -21.79 -12.99 5.25
CA PHE A 141 -21.11 -11.89 5.93
C PHE A 141 -19.64 -12.25 6.26
N LEU A 142 -19.42 -13.45 6.80
CA LEU A 142 -18.07 -13.95 7.12
C LEU A 142 -17.21 -14.06 5.86
N THR A 143 -17.75 -14.64 4.79
CA THR A 143 -17.05 -14.83 3.52
C THR A 143 -16.68 -13.49 2.90
N LEU A 144 -17.59 -12.53 2.84
CA LEU A 144 -17.32 -11.18 2.33
C LEU A 144 -16.22 -10.48 3.14
N SER A 145 -16.26 -10.63 4.46
CA SER A 145 -15.25 -10.06 5.37
C SER A 145 -13.86 -10.66 5.16
N ILE A 146 -13.78 -11.98 4.99
CA ILE A 146 -12.52 -12.69 4.67
C ILE A 146 -12.01 -12.29 3.29
N VAL A 147 -12.87 -12.26 2.27
CA VAL A 147 -12.49 -11.86 0.90
C VAL A 147 -11.94 -10.43 0.89
N ARG A 148 -12.57 -9.51 1.64
CA ARG A 148 -12.06 -8.14 1.80
C ARG A 148 -10.66 -8.12 2.41
N LEU A 149 -10.40 -8.90 3.46
CA LEU A 149 -9.05 -9.04 4.04
C LEU A 149 -8.06 -9.60 3.01
N VAL A 150 -8.41 -10.66 2.28
CA VAL A 150 -7.54 -11.27 1.26
C VAL A 150 -7.20 -10.28 0.15
N VAL A 151 -8.17 -9.49 -0.32
CA VAL A 151 -7.96 -8.45 -1.35
C VAL A 151 -7.03 -7.33 -0.87
N THR A 152 -7.05 -7.02 0.42
CA THR A 152 -6.20 -5.99 1.01
C THR A 152 -4.71 -6.43 1.03
N PHE A 153 -4.36 -7.70 1.20
CA PHE A 153 -2.96 -8.15 1.22
C PHE A 153 -2.15 -7.81 -0.05
N PRO A 154 -2.62 -8.13 -1.28
CA PRO A 154 -1.96 -7.70 -2.51
C PRO A 154 -1.81 -6.18 -2.61
N LEU A 155 -2.81 -5.41 -2.14
CA LEU A 155 -2.74 -3.96 -2.13
C LEU A 155 -1.54 -3.45 -1.33
N ALA A 156 -1.30 -3.99 -0.13
CA ALA A 156 -0.15 -3.61 0.69
C ALA A 156 1.19 -3.86 -0.03
N TYR A 157 1.32 -5.00 -0.72
CA TYR A 157 2.51 -5.30 -1.51
C TYR A 157 2.75 -4.26 -2.62
N TYR A 158 1.72 -3.94 -3.41
CA TYR A 158 1.85 -2.96 -4.49
C TYR A 158 2.05 -1.53 -3.99
N VAL A 159 1.54 -1.20 -2.80
CA VAL A 159 1.76 0.09 -2.14
C VAL A 159 3.23 0.26 -1.74
N LEU A 160 3.88 -0.79 -1.23
CA LEU A 160 5.32 -0.75 -0.91
C LEU A 160 6.18 -0.56 -2.17
N ILE A 161 5.80 -1.21 -3.27
CA ILE A 161 6.44 -1.01 -4.58
C ILE A 161 6.24 0.43 -5.04
N LEU A 162 5.02 0.95 -4.95
CA LEU A 162 4.70 2.32 -5.31
C LEU A 162 5.47 3.34 -4.46
N ALA A 163 5.64 3.08 -3.16
CA ALA A 163 6.48 3.89 -2.28
C ALA A 163 7.92 3.93 -2.79
N THR A 164 8.47 2.77 -3.17
CA THR A 164 9.83 2.67 -3.71
C THR A 164 9.98 3.42 -5.04
N ILE A 165 8.99 3.34 -5.92
CA ILE A 165 8.96 4.12 -7.19
C ILE A 165 8.95 5.63 -6.90
N ARG A 166 8.14 6.07 -5.93
CA ARG A 166 8.01 7.49 -5.59
C ARG A 166 9.23 8.07 -4.88
N VAL A 167 9.91 7.29 -4.05
CA VAL A 167 11.19 7.70 -3.45
C VAL A 167 12.22 8.00 -4.53
N ASN A 168 12.18 7.24 -5.63
CA ASN A 168 13.07 7.42 -6.78
C ASN A 168 12.52 8.42 -7.81
N GLY A 169 11.50 9.21 -7.48
CA GLY A 169 10.99 10.30 -8.31
C GLY A 169 9.88 9.93 -9.31
N GLY A 170 9.52 8.65 -9.44
CA GLY A 170 8.45 8.19 -10.32
C GLY A 170 7.05 8.39 -9.75
N THR A 171 6.04 8.46 -10.62
CA THR A 171 4.63 8.56 -10.18
C THR A 171 3.96 7.21 -9.93
N GLY A 172 4.46 6.14 -10.54
CA GLY A 172 3.85 4.80 -10.57
C GLY A 172 2.89 4.55 -11.72
N TRP A 173 2.64 5.56 -12.57
CA TRP A 173 1.85 5.44 -13.80
C TRP A 173 2.69 5.03 -15.02
N GLU A 174 3.98 5.33 -14.98
CA GLU A 174 4.92 5.25 -16.11
C GLU A 174 5.30 3.81 -16.50
N CYS A 175 4.84 2.79 -15.76
CA CYS A 175 5.21 1.39 -15.93
C CYS A 175 6.74 1.15 -15.98
N LYS A 176 7.51 1.99 -15.29
CA LYS A 176 8.96 1.91 -15.19
C LYS A 176 9.37 1.27 -13.85
N PRO A 177 10.39 0.40 -13.85
CA PRO A 177 10.96 -0.13 -12.61
C PRO A 177 11.71 0.98 -11.85
N ALA A 178 11.77 0.83 -10.52
CA ALA A 178 12.41 1.82 -9.65
C ALA A 178 13.90 2.05 -9.98
N LEU A 179 14.61 1.02 -10.46
CA LEU A 179 16.02 1.14 -10.82
C LEU A 179 16.26 2.03 -12.05
N GLU A 180 15.33 2.01 -13.02
CA GLU A 180 15.46 2.85 -14.22
C GLU A 180 15.28 4.32 -13.86
N LEU A 181 14.32 4.62 -12.98
CA LEU A 181 14.12 5.96 -12.41
C LEU A 181 15.32 6.41 -11.57
N GLU A 182 15.90 5.51 -10.77
CA GLU A 182 17.11 5.80 -10.00
C GLU A 182 18.28 6.15 -10.93
N LYS A 183 18.44 5.42 -12.04
CA LYS A 183 19.47 5.70 -13.04
C LYS A 183 19.25 7.04 -13.75
N GLU A 184 18.02 7.33 -14.19
CA GLU A 184 17.68 8.62 -14.81
C GLU A 184 17.97 9.80 -13.86
N ASN A 185 17.64 9.65 -12.57
CA ASN A 185 17.98 10.65 -11.55
C ASN A 185 19.49 10.78 -11.32
N MET A 186 20.23 9.67 -11.29
CA MET A 186 21.69 9.71 -11.16
C MET A 186 22.35 10.45 -12.33
N ASP A 187 21.92 10.18 -13.57
CA ASP A 187 22.43 10.86 -14.76
C ASP A 187 22.15 12.37 -14.71
N THR A 188 20.93 12.74 -14.29
CA THR A 188 20.54 14.15 -14.11
C THR A 188 21.39 14.86 -13.05
N ASN A 189 21.62 14.21 -11.91
CA ASN A 189 22.47 14.75 -10.83
C ASN A 189 23.94 14.89 -11.26
N LEU A 190 24.43 13.95 -12.08
CA LEU A 190 25.79 13.99 -12.62
C LEU A 190 25.98 15.21 -13.53
N ASP A 191 24.99 15.51 -14.37
CA ASP A 191 25.03 16.67 -15.24
C ASP A 191 24.87 18.00 -14.49
N GLU A 192 24.07 18.04 -13.42
CA GLU A 192 24.06 19.20 -12.52
C GLU A 192 25.41 19.43 -11.85
N LEU A 193 26.05 18.36 -11.35
CA LEU A 193 27.36 18.45 -10.72
C LEU A 193 28.43 18.92 -11.70
N LYS A 194 28.39 18.49 -12.97
CA LYS A 194 29.26 19.02 -14.03
C LYS A 194 29.04 20.52 -14.25
N LYS A 195 27.79 20.96 -14.38
CA LYS A 195 27.46 22.39 -14.53
C LYS A 195 27.97 23.22 -13.35
N ARG A 196 27.82 22.71 -12.12
CA ARG A 196 28.35 23.37 -10.91
C ARG A 196 29.88 23.42 -10.93
N LYS A 197 30.55 22.35 -11.34
CA LYS A 197 32.01 22.31 -11.50
C LYS A 197 32.49 23.35 -12.52
N ASP A 198 31.84 23.43 -13.67
CA ASP A 198 32.19 24.40 -14.72
C ASP A 198 31.97 25.84 -14.25
N TRP A 199 30.88 26.09 -13.52
CA TRP A 199 30.63 27.39 -12.89
C TRP A 199 31.72 27.77 -11.88
N VAL A 200 32.08 26.85 -10.97
CA VAL A 200 33.17 27.09 -9.99
C VAL A 200 34.48 27.39 -10.70
N ASN A 201 34.85 26.61 -11.73
CA ASN A 201 36.06 26.85 -12.51
C ASN A 201 36.05 28.23 -13.19
N THR A 202 34.89 28.64 -13.72
CA THR A 202 34.72 29.95 -14.36
C THR A 202 34.90 31.09 -13.34
N VAL A 203 34.25 30.98 -12.18
CA VAL A 203 34.33 31.97 -11.09
C VAL A 203 35.74 32.04 -10.52
N VAL A 204 36.39 30.91 -10.26
CA VAL A 204 37.78 30.86 -9.78
C VAL A 204 38.73 31.47 -10.80
N SER A 205 38.58 31.18 -12.10
CA SER A 205 39.44 31.79 -13.14
C SER A 205 39.23 33.30 -13.26
N LYS A 206 38.00 33.78 -13.02
CA LYS A 206 37.66 35.20 -13.03
C LYS A 206 38.26 35.91 -11.83
N LYS A 207 38.12 35.32 -10.64
CA LYS A 207 38.68 35.81 -9.38
C LYS A 207 40.22 35.82 -9.39
N MET A 208 40.86 34.79 -9.94
CA MET A 208 42.32 34.79 -10.13
C MET A 208 42.80 35.86 -11.11
N ARG A 209 42.02 36.16 -12.17
CA ARG A 209 42.31 37.27 -13.08
C ARG A 209 42.19 38.64 -12.40
N GLU A 210 41.19 38.83 -11.55
CA GLU A 210 41.03 40.07 -10.78
C GLU A 210 42.20 40.27 -9.79
N VAL A 211 42.62 39.24 -9.06
CA VAL A 211 43.77 39.30 -8.14
C VAL A 211 45.11 39.52 -8.87
N ALA A 212 45.28 38.96 -10.07
CA ALA A 212 46.48 39.19 -10.87
C ALA A 212 46.59 40.65 -11.39
N PHE A 213 45.46 41.35 -11.53
CA PHE A 213 45.43 42.76 -11.93
C PHE A 213 45.56 43.74 -10.76
N GLU A 214 45.31 43.31 -9.52
CA GLU A 214 45.46 44.12 -8.30
C GLU A 214 46.84 44.02 -7.63
N SER A 215 47.77 43.21 -8.16
CA SER A 215 49.17 43.17 -7.70
C SER A 215 49.84 44.54 -7.90
N PRO A 216 50.10 45.33 -6.84
CA PRO A 216 50.75 46.63 -6.99
C PRO A 216 52.20 46.43 -7.42
N ARG A 217 52.63 47.19 -8.44
CA ARG A 217 54.05 47.47 -8.67
C ARG A 217 54.55 48.48 -7.66
#